data_AF-A0A7Y5TXC6-F1
#
_entry.id   AF-A0A7Y5TXC6-F1
#
_cell.length_a   1.000
_cell.length_b   1.000
_cell.length_c   1.000
_cell.angle_alpha   90.00
_cell.angle_beta   90.00
_cell.angle_gamma   90.00
#
_symmetry.space_group_name_H-M   'P 1'
#
loop_
_entity.id
_entity.type
_entity.pdbx_description
1 polymer ?
#
loop_
_entity_poly.entity_id
_entity_poly.type
_entity_poly.pdbx_seq_one_letter_code
_entity_poly.pdbx_strand_id
1 'polypeptide(L)'
;MRFLTLPAALLLVVACADSSRTGPAGPTSRPAFTQNAVDTIGLPDLIVDSKATQQNWVNRVEDLPADFCSVIEGGVTPGTHNILRFTVTTPNVGNADVFVGSPLKHMDPNGDGSFADQDGLFEFASCHGHFHFQHYASYKLVGEDGRVWKAAKRGFCMLDTDPYNVNSGDGTWNYRSCGNLTRDGFQGISDGWADTYVFKLGGQYFVLDGGDGQPVVPPGVYHIQVEVNPAYEPDKKGNCPRVKDPATGLCHQFAESNYANNFGDALVQITDHPGRAGYGPLKNNTDKISAKDEIEQ
;
A
#
# COMPACT_ATOMS: atom_id res chain seq x y z
N MET A 1 6.88 -31.75 -83.96
CA MET A 1 7.97 -32.71 -83.73
C MET A 1 9.28 -31.95 -83.61
N ARG A 2 9.79 -31.75 -82.39
CA ARG A 2 11.21 -31.54 -82.11
C ARG A 2 11.43 -31.69 -80.61
N PHE A 3 12.42 -32.51 -80.31
CA PHE A 3 12.76 -33.11 -79.02
C PHE A 3 13.43 -32.11 -78.07
N LEU A 4 13.30 -32.42 -76.77
CA LEU A 4 14.07 -31.90 -75.65
C LEU A 4 15.58 -31.96 -75.90
N THR A 5 16.29 -30.96 -75.38
CA THR A 5 17.53 -31.15 -74.60
C THR A 5 17.70 -29.99 -73.59
N LEU A 6 17.80 -30.33 -72.30
CA LEU A 6 18.29 -29.44 -71.24
C LEU A 6 19.83 -29.33 -71.32
N PRO A 7 20.41 -28.19 -70.92
CA PRO A 7 21.71 -28.20 -70.29
C PRO A 7 21.67 -27.63 -68.87
N ALA A 8 22.46 -28.27 -68.01
CA ALA A 8 22.77 -27.89 -66.65
C ALA A 8 23.53 -26.55 -66.59
N ALA A 9 23.14 -25.68 -65.67
CA ALA A 9 23.86 -24.45 -65.36
C ALA A 9 24.87 -24.71 -64.23
N LEU A 10 26.15 -24.50 -64.55
CA LEU A 10 27.31 -24.59 -63.68
C LEU A 10 27.39 -23.31 -62.82
N LEU A 11 27.64 -23.47 -61.52
CA LEU A 11 27.86 -22.38 -60.57
C LEU A 11 29.09 -21.54 -60.93
N LEU A 12 28.94 -20.22 -60.86
CA LEU A 12 30.05 -19.27 -60.73
C LEU A 12 29.86 -18.46 -59.44
N VAL A 13 30.78 -18.68 -58.51
CA VAL A 13 30.92 -17.99 -57.24
C VAL A 13 31.42 -16.57 -57.51
N VAL A 14 30.69 -15.55 -57.05
CA VAL A 14 31.23 -14.20 -56.87
C VAL A 14 31.21 -13.91 -55.38
N ALA A 15 32.39 -13.92 -54.79
CA ALA A 15 32.64 -13.39 -53.46
C ALA A 15 32.80 -11.87 -53.58
N CYS A 16 31.91 -11.11 -52.97
CA CYS A 16 32.14 -9.72 -52.63
C CYS A 16 32.16 -9.63 -51.10
N ALA A 17 33.34 -9.40 -50.53
CA ALA A 17 33.50 -9.09 -49.12
C ALA A 17 33.33 -7.57 -48.91
N ASP A 18 32.42 -7.29 -47.99
CA ASP A 18 32.34 -6.19 -47.02
C ASP A 18 32.31 -4.72 -47.43
N SER A 19 31.17 -4.11 -47.06
CA SER A 19 31.14 -2.84 -46.33
C SER A 19 29.92 -2.81 -45.39
N SER A 20 30.16 -3.24 -44.16
CA SER A 20 29.63 -2.69 -42.90
C SER A 20 28.35 -1.83 -42.96
N ARG A 21 27.23 -2.39 -42.46
CA ARG A 21 26.29 -1.70 -41.55
C ARG A 21 25.67 -2.71 -40.58
N THR A 22 26.44 -3.10 -39.58
CA THR A 22 25.88 -3.53 -38.29
C THR A 22 25.24 -2.31 -37.65
N GLY A 23 23.95 -2.07 -37.93
CA GLY A 23 23.15 -1.25 -37.03
C GLY A 23 23.14 -1.92 -35.66
N PRO A 24 23.26 -1.18 -34.55
CA PRO A 24 23.13 -1.79 -33.24
C PRO A 24 21.74 -2.43 -33.19
N ALA A 25 21.69 -3.75 -33.01
CA ALA A 25 20.50 -4.39 -32.50
C ALA A 25 20.26 -3.75 -31.14
N GLY A 26 19.44 -2.70 -31.11
CA GLY A 26 18.96 -2.15 -29.86
C GLY A 26 18.34 -3.29 -29.07
N PRO A 27 18.48 -3.32 -27.74
CA PRO A 27 17.82 -4.34 -26.95
C PRO A 27 16.32 -4.18 -27.17
N THR A 28 15.74 -5.05 -28.00
CA THR A 28 14.30 -5.26 -28.04
C THR A 28 13.90 -6.15 -26.87
N SER A 29 14.42 -5.83 -25.68
CA SER A 29 13.79 -6.25 -24.44
C SER A 29 12.59 -5.33 -24.26
N ARG A 30 11.45 -5.76 -24.80
CA ARG A 30 10.20 -5.51 -24.06
C ARG A 30 10.49 -5.99 -22.63
N PRO A 31 10.17 -5.22 -21.57
CA PRO A 31 10.31 -5.73 -20.22
C PRO A 31 9.53 -7.04 -20.17
N ALA A 32 10.26 -8.14 -20.03
CA ALA A 32 9.64 -9.39 -19.69
C ALA A 32 9.04 -9.15 -18.31
N PHE A 33 7.72 -9.21 -18.18
CA PHE A 33 7.09 -9.32 -16.88
C PHE A 33 7.51 -10.66 -16.29
N THR A 34 8.69 -10.71 -15.68
CA THR A 34 9.02 -11.74 -14.71
C THR A 34 8.16 -11.45 -13.49
N GLN A 35 7.00 -12.12 -13.41
CA GLN A 35 6.46 -12.36 -12.09
C GLN A 35 7.56 -13.10 -11.30
N ASN A 36 7.84 -12.65 -10.07
CA ASN A 36 8.54 -13.41 -9.02
C ASN A 36 10.07 -13.27 -8.89
N ALA A 37 10.68 -12.12 -9.22
CA ALA A 37 11.95 -11.79 -8.57
C ALA A 37 11.64 -11.00 -7.29
N VAL A 38 11.07 -11.66 -6.29
CA VAL A 38 10.99 -11.09 -4.94
C VAL A 38 12.44 -10.87 -4.49
N ASP A 39 12.82 -9.62 -4.25
CA ASP A 39 14.15 -9.31 -3.74
C ASP A 39 14.14 -9.30 -2.21
N THR A 40 14.75 -10.29 -1.59
CA THR A 40 14.93 -10.34 -0.13
C THR A 40 16.41 -10.16 0.25
N ILE A 41 17.29 -9.83 -0.70
CA ILE A 41 18.72 -9.66 -0.47
C ILE A 41 18.99 -8.21 -0.06
N GLY A 42 18.79 -7.92 1.21
CA GLY A 42 18.92 -6.58 1.76
C GLY A 42 17.93 -6.37 2.88
N LEU A 43 17.52 -5.12 3.09
CA LEU A 43 16.41 -4.79 3.97
C LEU A 43 15.55 -3.70 3.32
N PRO A 44 14.22 -3.78 3.48
CA PRO A 44 13.35 -2.67 3.12
C PRO A 44 13.62 -1.45 4.02
N ASP A 45 13.10 -0.30 3.58
CA ASP A 45 13.12 0.96 4.33
C ASP A 45 11.85 1.73 3.98
N LEU A 46 10.84 1.68 4.85
CA LEU A 46 9.57 2.35 4.64
C LEU A 46 9.62 3.76 5.21
N ILE A 47 9.26 4.73 4.37
CA ILE A 47 9.03 6.11 4.80
C ILE A 47 7.56 6.47 4.68
N VAL A 48 7.19 7.61 5.27
CA VAL A 48 5.87 8.23 5.03
C VAL A 48 6.04 9.45 4.14
N ASP A 49 5.37 9.49 2.99
CA ASP A 49 5.30 10.69 2.16
C ASP A 49 4.30 11.69 2.79
N SER A 50 4.80 12.44 3.76
CA SER A 50 4.03 13.46 4.47
C SER A 50 3.54 14.58 3.53
N LYS A 51 4.26 14.84 2.44
CA LYS A 51 3.88 15.84 1.44
C LYS A 51 2.67 15.38 0.64
N ALA A 52 2.59 14.09 0.30
CA ALA A 52 1.40 13.51 -0.32
C ALA A 52 0.17 13.69 0.59
N THR A 53 0.30 13.37 1.88
CA THR A 53 -0.77 13.56 2.88
C THR A 53 -1.17 15.03 3.00
N GLN A 54 -0.20 15.93 3.18
CA GLN A 54 -0.40 17.38 3.29
C GLN A 54 -1.14 18.00 2.10
N GLN A 55 -1.02 17.41 0.91
CA GLN A 55 -1.65 17.88 -0.32
C GLN A 55 -2.99 17.20 -0.63
N ASN A 56 -3.35 16.13 0.08
CA ASN A 56 -4.50 15.28 -0.26
C ASN A 56 -5.32 14.93 0.99
N TRP A 57 -6.01 15.93 1.52
CA TRP A 57 -7.02 15.74 2.56
C TRP A 57 -8.24 16.62 2.31
N VAL A 58 -9.37 16.25 2.91
CA VAL A 58 -10.61 17.02 2.87
C VAL A 58 -11.44 16.82 4.13
N ASN A 59 -11.78 17.93 4.78
CA ASN A 59 -12.85 17.99 5.74
C ASN A 59 -14.19 18.15 4.99
N ARG A 60 -15.14 17.24 5.18
CA ARG A 60 -16.44 17.26 4.49
C ARG A 60 -17.53 16.60 5.32
N VAL A 61 -18.77 16.92 4.97
CA VAL A 61 -19.94 16.17 5.42
C VAL A 61 -20.23 15.06 4.41
N GLU A 62 -20.39 13.83 4.90
CA GLU A 62 -20.62 12.66 4.07
C GLU A 62 -21.66 11.74 4.71
N ASP A 63 -22.51 11.15 3.88
CA ASP A 63 -23.41 10.08 4.33
C ASP A 63 -22.65 8.76 4.31
N LEU A 64 -22.65 8.06 5.44
CA LEU A 64 -22.00 6.77 5.66
C LEU A 64 -23.11 5.71 5.88
N PRO A 65 -23.57 5.05 4.81
CA PRO A 65 -24.58 4.00 4.88
C PRO A 65 -24.18 2.82 5.78
N ALA A 66 -25.18 2.16 6.36
CA ALA A 66 -24.97 1.05 7.29
C ALA A 66 -24.27 -0.18 6.67
N ASP A 67 -24.32 -0.32 5.35
CA ASP A 67 -23.70 -1.41 4.60
C ASP A 67 -22.27 -1.09 4.11
N PHE A 68 -21.74 0.09 4.43
CA PHE A 68 -20.34 0.40 4.16
C PHE A 68 -19.42 -0.41 5.07
N CYS A 69 -18.43 -1.09 4.49
CA CYS A 69 -17.47 -1.89 5.24
C CYS A 69 -16.76 -1.04 6.31
N SER A 70 -16.40 0.20 5.96
CA SER A 70 -15.76 1.12 6.89
C SER A 70 -16.62 1.52 8.09
N VAL A 71 -17.95 1.52 7.94
CA VAL A 71 -18.90 1.77 9.03
C VAL A 71 -18.95 0.57 9.97
N ILE A 72 -19.03 -0.64 9.41
CA ILE A 72 -19.07 -1.90 10.17
C ILE A 72 -17.76 -2.16 10.90
N GLU A 73 -16.63 -2.10 10.19
CA GLU A 73 -15.29 -2.42 10.71
C GLU A 73 -14.74 -1.31 11.60
N GLY A 74 -15.05 -0.05 11.27
CA GLY A 74 -14.67 1.12 12.06
C GLY A 74 -15.50 1.29 13.34
N GLY A 75 -16.68 0.66 13.41
CA GLY A 75 -17.63 0.87 14.50
C GLY A 75 -18.26 2.27 14.48
N VAL A 76 -18.46 2.82 13.29
CA VAL A 76 -19.07 4.14 13.09
C VAL A 76 -20.59 3.97 13.07
N THR A 77 -21.32 4.90 13.69
CA THR A 77 -22.77 4.92 13.57
C THR A 77 -23.17 5.21 12.11
N PRO A 78 -24.17 4.52 11.53
CA PRO A 78 -24.62 4.87 10.19
C PRO A 78 -25.28 6.26 10.13
N GLY A 79 -25.07 6.98 9.03
CA GLY A 79 -25.73 8.26 8.74
C GLY A 79 -24.75 9.34 8.29
N THR A 80 -25.21 10.59 8.37
CA THR A 80 -24.43 11.74 7.93
C THR A 80 -23.44 12.19 8.99
N HIS A 81 -22.15 12.19 8.64
CA HIS A 81 -21.04 12.54 9.52
C HIS A 81 -20.19 13.68 9.00
N ASN A 82 -19.65 14.49 9.90
CA ASN A 82 -18.52 15.36 9.60
C ASN A 82 -17.24 14.52 9.70
N ILE A 83 -16.48 14.44 8.61
CA ILE A 83 -15.28 13.59 8.52
C ILE A 83 -14.09 14.36 7.96
N LEU A 84 -12.91 13.83 8.20
CA LEU A 84 -11.65 14.23 7.55
C LEU A 84 -11.10 13.04 6.78
N ARG A 85 -11.21 13.07 5.45
CA ARG A 85 -10.57 12.09 4.55
C ARG A 85 -9.15 12.52 4.21
N PHE A 86 -8.25 11.57 4.00
CA PHE A 86 -6.83 11.84 3.76
C PHE A 86 -6.16 10.73 2.96
N THR A 87 -5.18 11.04 2.12
CA THR A 87 -4.34 10.04 1.47
C THR A 87 -3.09 9.77 2.31
N VAL A 88 -2.67 8.51 2.41
CA VAL A 88 -1.35 8.12 2.94
C VAL A 88 -0.59 7.37 1.87
N THR A 89 0.69 7.68 1.71
CA THR A 89 1.61 6.95 0.83
C THR A 89 2.82 6.53 1.63
N THR A 90 3.16 5.25 1.57
CA THR A 90 4.27 4.61 2.28
C THR A 90 5.22 3.93 1.28
N PRO A 91 6.22 4.65 0.77
CA PRO A 91 7.23 4.10 -0.14
C PRO A 91 8.23 3.19 0.54
N ASN A 92 8.66 2.14 -0.15
CA ASN A 92 9.87 1.38 0.16
C ASN A 92 11.07 1.98 -0.59
N VAL A 93 11.93 2.66 0.16
CA VAL A 93 13.17 3.30 -0.30
C VAL A 93 14.41 2.46 0.00
N GLY A 94 14.21 1.24 0.49
CA GLY A 94 15.27 0.28 0.80
C GLY A 94 15.87 -0.36 -0.44
N ASN A 95 16.63 -1.44 -0.21
CA ASN A 95 17.29 -2.22 -1.26
C ASN A 95 16.82 -3.67 -1.32
N ALA A 96 15.66 -3.95 -0.73
CA ALA A 96 14.95 -5.21 -0.78
C ALA A 96 13.45 -4.96 -0.55
N ASP A 97 12.63 -5.90 -0.96
CA ASP A 97 11.19 -5.87 -0.76
C ASP A 97 10.84 -5.97 0.74
N VAL A 98 9.74 -5.34 1.12
CA VAL A 98 8.96 -5.85 2.25
C VAL A 98 8.29 -7.12 1.77
N PHE A 99 8.81 -8.27 2.17
CA PHE A 99 8.20 -9.56 1.89
C PHE A 99 7.54 -10.12 3.15
N VAL A 100 6.21 -9.99 3.25
CA VAL A 100 5.44 -10.64 4.33
C VAL A 100 5.18 -12.09 3.96
N GLY A 101 4.79 -12.33 2.72
CA GLY A 101 4.52 -13.67 2.19
C GLY A 101 3.03 -13.97 2.10
N SER A 102 2.68 -15.23 2.30
CA SER A 102 1.35 -15.80 2.03
C SER A 102 0.39 -15.59 3.21
N PRO A 103 -0.65 -14.73 3.10
CA PRO A 103 -1.70 -14.64 4.12
C PRO A 103 -2.30 -16.01 4.45
N LEU A 104 -2.53 -16.89 3.47
CA LEU A 104 -3.07 -18.23 3.74
C LEU A 104 -2.15 -19.07 4.64
N LYS A 105 -0.83 -18.96 4.48
CA LYS A 105 0.14 -19.65 5.34
C LYS A 105 0.28 -19.03 6.73
N HIS A 106 -0.04 -17.74 6.89
CA HIS A 106 -0.08 -17.10 8.20
C HIS A 106 -1.39 -17.38 8.95
N MET A 107 -2.49 -17.53 8.21
CA MET A 107 -3.82 -17.78 8.77
C MET A 107 -4.08 -19.24 9.09
N ASP A 108 -3.60 -20.17 8.26
CA ASP A 108 -3.73 -21.62 8.44
C ASP A 108 -2.39 -22.30 8.09
N PRO A 109 -1.38 -22.21 8.98
CA PRO A 109 -0.06 -22.74 8.72
C PRO A 109 -0.05 -24.26 8.56
N ASN A 110 -0.97 -24.98 9.21
CA ASN A 110 -1.03 -26.44 9.16
C ASN A 110 -1.91 -26.99 8.01
N GLY A 111 -2.78 -26.16 7.43
CA GLY A 111 -3.64 -26.48 6.29
C GLY A 111 -4.91 -27.27 6.63
N ASP A 112 -5.40 -27.21 7.88
CA ASP A 112 -6.57 -27.97 8.34
C ASP A 112 -7.92 -27.23 8.14
N GLY A 113 -7.88 -26.00 7.63
CA GLY A 113 -9.05 -25.15 7.42
C GLY A 113 -9.51 -24.39 8.67
N SER A 114 -8.75 -24.44 9.77
CA SER A 114 -8.94 -23.65 10.97
C SER A 114 -7.94 -22.50 11.03
N PHE A 115 -8.35 -21.36 11.60
CA PHE A 115 -7.45 -20.25 11.91
C PHE A 115 -6.98 -20.25 13.37
N ALA A 116 -7.13 -21.38 14.06
CA ALA A 116 -6.83 -21.49 15.50
C ALA A 116 -5.33 -21.37 15.81
N ASP A 117 -4.46 -21.68 14.84
CA ASP A 117 -3.02 -21.62 14.94
C ASP A 117 -2.40 -20.48 14.11
N GLN A 118 -3.21 -19.49 13.71
CA GLN A 118 -2.72 -18.29 13.04
C GLN A 118 -1.67 -17.54 13.87
N ASP A 119 -0.71 -16.89 13.21
CA ASP A 119 0.35 -16.14 13.88
C ASP A 119 -0.03 -14.70 14.26
N GLY A 120 -1.22 -14.26 13.85
CA GLY A 120 -1.77 -12.94 14.11
C GLY A 120 -1.21 -11.81 13.23
N LEU A 121 -0.50 -12.11 12.14
CA LEU A 121 -0.12 -11.09 11.14
C LEU A 121 -1.29 -10.63 10.29
N PHE A 122 -2.27 -11.50 10.07
CA PHE A 122 -3.39 -11.20 9.20
C PHE A 122 -4.72 -11.33 9.94
N GLU A 123 -5.71 -10.58 9.46
CA GLU A 123 -7.12 -10.83 9.72
C GLU A 123 -7.88 -10.91 8.39
N PHE A 124 -8.96 -11.68 8.37
CA PHE A 124 -9.83 -11.72 7.19
C PHE A 124 -10.94 -10.67 7.31
N ALA A 125 -10.89 -9.66 6.45
CA ALA A 125 -11.90 -8.62 6.38
C ALA A 125 -13.13 -9.13 5.62
N SER A 126 -14.09 -9.67 6.36
CA SER A 126 -15.25 -10.37 5.77
C SER A 126 -16.14 -9.49 4.89
N CYS A 127 -16.16 -8.17 5.11
CA CYS A 127 -17.04 -7.26 4.38
C CYS A 127 -16.61 -7.08 2.90
N HIS A 128 -15.31 -7.21 2.60
CA HIS A 128 -14.75 -7.04 1.25
C HIS A 128 -13.93 -8.24 0.78
N GLY A 129 -13.76 -9.24 1.66
CA GLY A 129 -13.41 -10.60 1.28
C GLY A 129 -11.93 -10.83 1.03
N HIS A 130 -11.05 -10.08 1.70
CA HIS A 130 -9.60 -10.23 1.60
C HIS A 130 -8.88 -10.12 2.95
N PHE A 131 -7.58 -10.43 2.95
CA PHE A 131 -6.77 -10.37 4.15
C PHE A 131 -6.17 -8.98 4.35
N HIS A 132 -6.14 -8.55 5.61
CA HIS A 132 -5.45 -7.36 6.07
C HIS A 132 -4.28 -7.73 6.95
N PHE A 133 -3.10 -7.21 6.62
CA PHE A 133 -1.98 -7.16 7.52
C PHE A 133 -2.29 -6.27 8.73
N GLN A 134 -2.08 -6.85 9.91
CA GLN A 134 -2.27 -6.20 11.20
C GLN A 134 -1.10 -5.28 11.51
N HIS A 135 -1.41 -4.11 12.08
CA HIS A 135 -0.40 -3.15 12.54
C HIS A 135 0.56 -2.67 11.44
N TYR A 136 0.07 -2.58 10.19
CA TYR A 136 0.87 -2.03 9.10
C TYR A 136 1.25 -0.56 9.35
N ALA A 137 0.25 0.27 9.69
CA ALA A 137 0.44 1.68 9.97
C ALA A 137 -0.53 2.15 11.06
N SER A 138 -0.13 3.18 11.80
CA SER A 138 -1.00 3.88 12.75
C SER A 138 -1.31 5.29 12.25
N TYR A 139 -2.60 5.65 12.26
CA TYR A 139 -3.07 6.97 11.84
C TYR A 139 -3.70 7.69 13.03
N LYS A 140 -3.11 8.84 13.38
CA LYS A 140 -3.51 9.67 14.50
C LYS A 140 -3.82 11.07 14.01
N LEU A 141 -4.91 11.66 14.51
CA LEU A 141 -5.16 13.08 14.41
C LEU A 141 -4.81 13.70 15.76
N VAL A 142 -3.94 14.69 15.79
CA VAL A 142 -3.41 15.27 17.02
C VAL A 142 -3.73 16.76 17.08
N GLY A 143 -4.40 17.18 18.15
CA GLY A 143 -4.71 18.59 18.42
C GLY A 143 -3.56 19.32 19.12
N GLU A 144 -3.62 20.65 19.13
CA GLU A 144 -2.62 21.49 19.83
C GLU A 144 -2.55 21.21 21.35
N ASP A 145 -3.64 20.70 21.94
CA ASP A 145 -3.72 20.28 23.34
C ASP A 145 -3.09 18.89 23.60
N GLY A 146 -2.55 18.24 22.56
CA GLY A 146 -1.99 16.90 22.61
C GLY A 146 -3.04 15.79 22.59
N ARG A 147 -4.33 16.11 22.42
CA ARG A 147 -5.35 15.08 22.30
C ARG A 147 -5.21 14.32 20.99
N VAL A 148 -5.40 13.01 21.06
CA VAL A 148 -5.26 12.09 19.94
C VAL A 148 -6.60 11.44 19.61
N TRP A 149 -6.93 11.43 18.33
CA TRP A 149 -8.01 10.64 17.74
C TRP A 149 -7.43 9.62 16.79
N LYS A 150 -8.04 8.45 16.70
CA LYS A 150 -7.65 7.37 15.78
C LYS A 150 -8.51 7.41 14.53
N ALA A 151 -7.94 7.01 13.39
CA ALA A 151 -8.73 6.84 12.17
C ALA A 151 -9.68 5.64 12.29
N ALA A 152 -10.73 5.61 11.45
CA ALA A 152 -11.67 4.50 11.41
C ALA A 152 -11.04 3.20 10.89
N LYS A 153 -10.04 3.29 9.99
CA LYS A 153 -9.33 2.15 9.41
C LYS A 153 -8.52 1.39 10.46
N ARG A 154 -8.68 0.07 10.49
CA ARG A 154 -8.00 -0.83 11.45
C ARG A 154 -7.12 -1.90 10.80
N GLY A 155 -7.33 -2.21 9.52
CA GLY A 155 -6.57 -3.19 8.76
C GLY A 155 -6.11 -2.65 7.41
N PHE A 156 -4.99 -3.18 6.91
CA PHE A 156 -4.34 -2.75 5.67
C PHE A 156 -3.91 -3.95 4.86
N CYS A 157 -4.14 -3.92 3.57
CA CYS A 157 -3.34 -4.70 2.66
C CYS A 157 -1.98 -4.04 2.39
N MET A 158 -0.96 -4.81 2.04
CA MET A 158 0.33 -4.29 1.55
C MET A 158 0.50 -4.64 0.08
N LEU A 159 0.44 -3.62 -0.77
CA LEU A 159 0.54 -3.74 -2.22
C LEU A 159 1.52 -2.75 -2.83
N ASP A 160 2.02 -3.10 -4.01
CA ASP A 160 2.63 -2.16 -4.91
C ASP A 160 1.54 -1.37 -5.64
N THR A 161 1.18 -0.18 -5.16
CA THR A 161 0.12 0.63 -5.82
C THR A 161 0.71 1.64 -6.78
N ASP A 162 1.84 2.24 -6.42
CA ASP A 162 2.48 3.31 -7.18
C ASP A 162 3.99 3.07 -7.30
N PRO A 163 4.60 3.27 -8.49
CA PRO A 163 6.05 3.34 -8.58
C PRO A 163 6.56 4.58 -7.85
N TYR A 164 7.64 4.44 -7.09
CA TYR A 164 8.28 5.50 -6.35
C TYR A 164 9.73 5.69 -6.82
N ASN A 165 10.06 6.89 -7.29
CA ASN A 165 11.32 7.13 -8.00
C ASN A 165 12.53 7.23 -7.06
N VAL A 166 13.06 6.09 -6.62
CA VAL A 166 14.24 6.01 -5.74
C VAL A 166 15.54 5.58 -6.44
N ASN A 167 15.55 5.39 -7.76
CA ASN A 167 16.68 4.81 -8.50
C ASN A 167 17.22 3.49 -7.87
N SER A 168 16.39 2.80 -7.08
CA SER A 168 16.55 1.43 -6.60
C SER A 168 15.44 0.56 -7.22
N GLY A 169 15.58 -0.75 -7.08
CA GLY A 169 14.70 -1.73 -7.71
C GLY A 169 14.88 -1.91 -9.21
N ASP A 170 14.39 -3.06 -9.70
CA ASP A 170 14.36 -3.37 -11.13
C ASP A 170 13.04 -2.93 -11.81
N GLY A 171 12.16 -2.28 -11.04
CA GLY A 171 10.84 -1.82 -11.47
C GLY A 171 9.79 -2.93 -11.53
N THR A 172 10.07 -4.12 -10.98
CA THR A 172 9.12 -5.22 -10.94
C THR A 172 7.94 -4.89 -10.03
N TRP A 173 6.74 -5.14 -10.54
CA TRP A 173 5.48 -4.98 -9.82
C TRP A 173 5.07 -6.35 -9.24
N ASN A 174 5.52 -6.70 -8.04
CA ASN A 174 5.40 -8.04 -7.45
C ASN A 174 4.09 -8.24 -6.67
N TYR A 175 3.68 -7.28 -5.84
CA TYR A 175 2.60 -7.44 -4.87
C TYR A 175 1.32 -6.76 -5.35
N ARG A 176 0.35 -7.56 -5.81
CA ARG A 176 -0.83 -7.04 -6.55
C ARG A 176 -2.16 -7.48 -6.02
N SER A 177 -2.17 -8.28 -4.96
CA SER A 177 -3.41 -8.76 -4.39
C SER A 177 -3.27 -9.03 -2.91
N CYS A 178 -4.31 -8.66 -2.17
CA CYS A 178 -4.41 -8.90 -0.74
C CYS A 178 -4.69 -10.36 -0.38
N GLY A 179 -5.03 -11.17 -1.37
CA GLY A 179 -5.47 -12.54 -1.17
C GLY A 179 -6.89 -12.62 -0.62
N ASN A 180 -7.40 -13.84 -0.53
CA ASN A 180 -8.66 -14.20 0.09
C ASN A 180 -8.59 -15.68 0.51
N LEU A 181 -9.69 -16.22 1.03
CA LEU A 181 -9.76 -17.61 1.52
C LEU A 181 -9.35 -18.69 0.50
N THR A 182 -9.23 -18.35 -0.80
CA THR A 182 -8.90 -19.29 -1.88
C THR A 182 -7.74 -18.84 -2.78
N ARG A 183 -7.28 -17.59 -2.65
CA ARG A 183 -6.18 -17.02 -3.43
C ARG A 183 -5.20 -16.37 -2.47
N ASP A 184 -3.93 -16.72 -2.58
CA ASP A 184 -2.93 -16.26 -1.61
C ASP A 184 -2.74 -14.75 -1.59
N GLY A 185 -2.62 -14.14 -2.77
CA GLY A 185 -2.40 -12.71 -2.92
C GLY A 185 -0.93 -12.31 -2.82
N PHE A 186 -0.18 -12.88 -1.86
CA PHE A 186 1.18 -12.49 -1.47
C PHE A 186 1.29 -10.98 -1.21
N GLN A 187 1.40 -10.61 0.07
CA GLN A 187 1.46 -9.20 0.46
C GLN A 187 2.90 -8.74 0.74
N GLY A 188 3.17 -7.49 0.40
CA GLY A 188 4.48 -6.89 0.44
C GLY A 188 4.56 -5.57 -0.33
N ILE A 189 5.75 -4.97 -0.34
CA ILE A 189 6.04 -3.74 -1.10
C ILE A 189 7.43 -3.88 -1.70
N SER A 190 7.49 -3.91 -3.03
CA SER A 190 8.72 -4.01 -3.80
C SER A 190 9.62 -2.81 -3.53
N ASP A 191 10.94 -2.99 -3.61
CA ASP A 191 11.85 -1.85 -3.60
C ASP A 191 11.55 -0.90 -4.78
N GLY A 192 11.50 0.41 -4.51
CA GLY A 192 11.07 1.37 -5.52
C GLY A 192 9.57 1.43 -5.80
N TRP A 193 8.74 0.79 -4.99
CA TRP A 193 7.28 0.96 -5.00
C TRP A 193 6.78 1.59 -3.71
N ALA A 194 5.55 2.06 -3.75
CA ALA A 194 4.82 2.54 -2.60
C ALA A 194 3.45 1.88 -2.53
N ASP A 195 2.96 1.76 -1.29
CA ASP A 195 1.57 1.50 -1.01
C ASP A 195 0.85 2.82 -0.69
N THR A 196 -0.15 3.17 -1.48
CA THR A 196 -0.93 4.41 -1.37
C THR A 196 -2.37 4.09 -1.05
N TYR A 197 -2.78 4.48 0.14
CA TYR A 197 -4.17 4.54 0.55
C TYR A 197 -4.76 5.90 0.22
N VAL A 198 -5.43 6.01 -0.94
CA VAL A 198 -6.06 7.26 -1.37
C VAL A 198 -7.28 7.62 -0.51
N PHE A 199 -7.55 8.92 -0.37
CA PHE A 199 -8.64 9.47 0.47
C PHE A 199 -10.05 8.92 0.17
N LYS A 200 -10.25 8.34 -1.02
CA LYS A 200 -11.53 7.75 -1.44
C LYS A 200 -11.79 6.39 -0.81
N LEU A 201 -10.74 5.67 -0.39
CA LEU A 201 -10.88 4.32 0.12
C LEU A 201 -11.75 4.28 1.38
N GLY A 202 -12.47 3.17 1.54
CA GLY A 202 -13.17 2.83 2.77
C GLY A 202 -12.23 2.92 3.98
N GLY A 203 -12.73 3.48 5.07
CA GLY A 203 -12.02 3.60 6.35
C GLY A 203 -10.96 4.71 6.39
N GLN A 204 -10.63 5.30 5.23
CA GLN A 204 -9.58 6.32 5.09
C GLN A 204 -10.07 7.72 5.53
N TYR A 205 -10.54 7.81 6.78
CA TYR A 205 -11.03 9.03 7.40
C TYR A 205 -10.94 9.01 8.93
N PHE A 206 -10.98 10.21 9.51
CA PHE A 206 -11.35 10.43 10.92
C PHE A 206 -12.80 10.87 11.01
N VAL A 207 -13.55 10.35 11.98
CA VAL A 207 -14.89 10.85 12.33
C VAL A 207 -14.73 12.02 13.31
N LEU A 208 -15.33 13.16 12.99
CA LEU A 208 -15.09 14.41 13.73
C LEU A 208 -16.22 14.74 14.72
N ASP A 209 -17.38 14.12 14.57
CA ASP A 209 -18.58 14.42 15.37
C ASP A 209 -18.86 13.41 16.50
N GLY A 210 -17.96 12.43 16.68
CA GLY A 210 -18.07 11.40 17.70
C GLY A 210 -18.99 10.23 17.34
N GLY A 211 -19.41 10.11 16.08
CA GLY A 211 -20.14 8.93 15.58
C GLY A 211 -19.38 7.61 15.69
N ASP A 212 -18.10 7.63 16.01
CA ASP A 212 -17.25 6.46 16.28
C ASP A 212 -16.99 6.21 17.78
N GLY A 213 -17.67 6.96 18.65
CA GLY A 213 -17.49 6.89 20.11
C GLY A 213 -16.26 7.62 20.64
N GLN A 214 -15.47 8.27 19.79
CA GLN A 214 -14.43 9.21 20.23
C GLN A 214 -15.06 10.57 20.57
N PRO A 215 -14.42 11.41 21.40
CA PRO A 215 -14.99 12.73 21.67
C PRO A 215 -14.97 13.59 20.39
N VAL A 216 -15.91 14.53 20.28
CA VAL A 216 -15.96 15.48 19.15
C VAL A 216 -14.61 16.15 18.92
N VAL A 217 -14.22 16.29 17.66
CA VAL A 217 -13.06 17.06 17.18
C VAL A 217 -13.53 18.49 16.86
N PRO A 218 -13.12 19.50 17.64
CA PRO A 218 -13.47 20.89 17.33
C PRO A 218 -12.83 21.39 16.02
N PRO A 219 -13.32 22.49 15.45
CA PRO A 219 -12.60 23.22 14.41
C PRO A 219 -11.25 23.72 14.91
N GLY A 220 -10.21 23.66 14.08
CA GLY A 220 -8.87 24.04 14.50
C GLY A 220 -7.78 23.50 13.58
N VAL A 221 -6.54 23.76 14.00
CA VAL A 221 -5.33 23.23 13.37
C VAL A 221 -4.98 21.91 14.05
N TYR A 222 -4.67 20.91 13.24
CA TYR A 222 -4.35 19.56 13.70
C TYR A 222 -3.19 19.00 12.89
N HIS A 223 -2.60 17.92 13.40
CA HIS A 223 -1.62 17.12 12.69
C HIS A 223 -2.19 15.73 12.40
N ILE A 224 -2.18 15.31 11.13
CA ILE A 224 -2.28 13.90 10.79
C ILE A 224 -0.89 13.30 10.96
N GLN A 225 -0.74 12.45 11.96
CA GLN A 225 0.48 11.71 12.24
C GLN A 225 0.32 10.27 11.78
N VAL A 226 1.28 9.82 10.98
CA VAL A 226 1.33 8.48 10.43
C VAL A 226 2.63 7.83 10.87
N GLU A 227 2.54 6.59 11.31
CA GLU A 227 3.71 5.77 11.60
C GLU A 227 3.53 4.43 10.89
N VAL A 228 4.41 4.11 9.93
CA VAL A 228 4.44 2.82 9.23
C VAL A 228 5.31 1.83 10.00
N ASN A 229 4.96 0.55 10.00
CA ASN A 229 5.57 -0.49 10.85
C ASN A 229 5.84 0.00 12.29
N PRO A 230 4.81 0.51 12.99
CA PRO A 230 4.98 1.19 14.27
C PRO A 230 5.60 0.27 15.32
N ALA A 231 6.43 0.86 16.17
CA ALA A 231 7.07 0.14 17.26
C ALA A 231 6.05 -0.30 18.32
N TYR A 232 6.26 -1.47 18.93
CA TYR A 232 5.48 -1.94 20.07
C TYR A 232 6.36 -2.51 21.19
N GLU A 233 5.82 -2.54 22.40
CA GLU A 233 6.54 -3.05 23.57
C GLU A 233 6.82 -4.55 23.43
N PRO A 234 8.03 -5.01 23.82
CA PRO A 234 8.30 -6.44 23.92
C PRO A 234 7.44 -7.09 25.00
N ASP A 235 7.40 -8.43 24.99
CA ASP A 235 6.77 -9.16 26.07
C ASP A 235 7.45 -8.88 27.42
N LYS A 236 6.85 -9.36 28.53
CA LYS A 236 7.40 -9.16 29.89
C LYS A 236 8.83 -9.69 30.09
N LYS A 237 9.35 -10.50 29.16
CA LYS A 237 10.71 -11.06 29.17
C LYS A 237 11.65 -10.32 28.20
N GLY A 238 11.17 -9.31 27.49
CA GLY A 238 11.94 -8.55 26.52
C GLY A 238 12.05 -9.20 25.13
N ASN A 239 11.19 -10.19 24.83
CA ASN A 239 11.16 -10.87 23.53
C ASN A 239 10.27 -10.11 22.56
N CYS A 240 10.71 -10.07 21.30
CA CYS A 240 9.89 -9.66 20.18
C CYS A 240 9.47 -10.90 19.39
N PRO A 241 8.17 -11.09 19.10
CA PRO A 241 7.70 -12.22 18.31
C PRO A 241 8.30 -12.31 16.91
N ARG A 242 8.70 -11.15 16.35
CA ARG A 242 9.21 -11.03 14.97
C ARG A 242 10.56 -10.35 14.94
N VAL A 243 10.57 -9.02 15.02
CA VAL A 243 11.79 -8.23 14.90
C VAL A 243 11.97 -7.39 16.14
N LYS A 244 13.20 -7.37 16.65
CA LYS A 244 13.64 -6.47 17.71
C LYS A 244 14.55 -5.42 17.10
N ASP A 245 14.22 -4.16 17.28
CA ASP A 245 15.11 -3.06 16.95
C ASP A 245 16.27 -3.04 17.97
N PRO A 246 17.53 -3.27 17.56
CA PRO A 246 18.67 -3.22 18.46
C PRO A 246 18.94 -1.81 19.02
N ALA A 247 18.47 -0.75 18.37
CA ALA A 247 18.71 0.62 18.80
C ALA A 247 17.79 1.04 19.97
N THR A 248 16.50 0.71 19.90
CA THR A 248 15.51 1.08 20.93
C THR A 248 15.14 -0.07 21.86
N GLY A 249 15.35 -1.32 21.43
CA GLY A 249 14.87 -2.51 22.12
C GLY A 249 13.38 -2.80 21.92
N LEU A 250 12.66 -1.98 21.16
CA LEU A 250 11.26 -2.16 20.80
C LEU A 250 11.10 -3.21 19.70
N CYS A 251 9.86 -3.65 19.51
CA CYS A 251 9.51 -4.65 18.51
C CYS A 251 8.84 -4.04 17.28
N HIS A 252 9.04 -4.68 16.13
CA HIS A 252 8.42 -4.34 14.85
C HIS A 252 7.84 -5.59 14.19
N GLN A 253 6.93 -5.40 13.22
CA GLN A 253 6.31 -6.54 12.54
C GLN A 253 7.23 -7.16 11.50
N PHE A 254 8.06 -6.36 10.85
CA PHE A 254 9.09 -6.80 9.91
C PHE A 254 10.36 -5.96 10.04
N ALA A 255 11.45 -6.46 9.46
CA ALA A 255 12.77 -5.87 9.59
C ALA A 255 12.96 -4.77 8.55
N GLU A 256 13.50 -3.63 8.97
CA GLU A 256 13.86 -2.52 8.09
C GLU A 256 15.30 -2.09 8.34
N SER A 257 15.92 -1.47 7.35
CA SER A 257 17.27 -0.91 7.47
C SER A 257 17.32 0.33 8.34
N ASN A 258 16.19 1.04 8.49
CA ASN A 258 16.04 2.24 9.27
C ASN A 258 14.60 2.34 9.79
N TYR A 259 14.39 2.44 11.10
CA TYR A 259 13.07 2.68 11.69
C TYR A 259 12.83 4.17 12.02
N ALA A 260 13.87 5.01 11.95
CA ALA A 260 13.81 6.39 12.43
C ALA A 260 13.07 7.34 11.45
N ASN A 261 12.78 6.86 10.24
CA ASN A 261 12.09 7.56 9.15
C ASN A 261 10.69 6.99 8.87
N ASN A 262 10.21 6.06 9.72
CA ASN A 262 8.88 5.47 9.64
C ASN A 262 7.74 6.44 10.02
N PHE A 263 8.08 7.64 10.49
CA PHE A 263 7.12 8.63 10.96
C PHE A 263 6.93 9.77 9.95
N GLY A 264 5.67 10.17 9.75
CA GLY A 264 5.28 11.33 8.97
C GLY A 264 4.23 12.18 9.66
N ASP A 265 4.22 13.46 9.32
CA ASP A 265 3.37 14.47 9.93
C ASP A 265 2.87 15.47 8.87
N ALA A 266 1.56 15.71 8.84
CA ALA A 266 0.92 16.65 7.94
C ALA A 266 -0.03 17.59 8.70
N LEU A 267 0.15 18.89 8.51
CA LEU A 267 -0.69 19.92 9.09
C LEU A 267 -2.02 20.01 8.34
N VAL A 268 -3.13 19.94 9.05
CA VAL A 268 -4.47 20.05 8.47
C VAL A 268 -5.29 21.09 9.22
N GLN A 269 -6.25 21.69 8.51
CA GLN A 269 -7.18 22.64 9.09
C GLN A 269 -8.59 22.06 9.00
N ILE A 270 -9.20 21.82 10.16
CA ILE A 270 -10.60 21.43 10.26
C ILE A 270 -11.43 22.68 10.41
N THR A 271 -12.48 22.79 9.60
CA THR A 271 -13.38 23.94 9.61
C THR A 271 -14.70 23.58 10.25
N ASP A 272 -15.33 24.57 10.88
CA ASP A 272 -16.67 24.41 11.43
C ASP A 272 -17.72 24.18 10.32
N HIS A 273 -17.47 24.74 9.14
CA HIS A 273 -18.39 24.73 8.00
C HIS A 273 -17.63 24.36 6.71
N PRO A 274 -17.38 23.07 6.43
CA PRO A 274 -16.62 22.64 5.25
C PRO A 274 -17.32 22.94 3.90
N GLY A 275 -18.60 23.36 3.94
CA GLY A 275 -19.39 23.63 2.75
C GLY A 275 -19.71 22.35 1.96
N ARG A 276 -20.47 22.50 0.85
CA ARG A 276 -20.94 21.36 0.05
C ARG A 276 -19.83 20.61 -0.70
N ALA A 277 -18.74 21.30 -1.02
CA ALA A 277 -17.60 20.72 -1.73
C ALA A 277 -16.55 20.11 -0.80
N GLY A 278 -16.66 20.35 0.52
CA GLY A 278 -15.58 20.10 1.46
C GLY A 278 -14.53 21.21 1.47
N TYR A 279 -13.69 21.19 2.50
CA TYR A 279 -12.56 22.09 2.68
C TYR A 279 -11.26 21.30 2.77
N GLY A 280 -10.28 21.65 1.94
CA GLY A 280 -8.98 20.98 1.92
C GLY A 280 -8.32 21.13 0.55
N PRO A 281 -7.02 20.80 0.45
CA PRO A 281 -6.25 20.99 -0.77
C PRO A 281 -6.67 20.07 -1.91
N LEU A 282 -7.20 18.86 -1.62
CA LEU A 282 -7.56 17.79 -2.58
C LEU A 282 -6.95 17.97 -3.96
N LYS A 283 -5.63 17.86 -4.03
CA LYS A 283 -4.90 18.14 -5.26
C LYS A 283 -5.43 17.21 -6.36
N ASN A 284 -6.22 17.78 -7.28
CA ASN A 284 -6.78 17.16 -8.47
C ASN A 284 -8.02 16.25 -8.34
N ASN A 285 -8.84 16.31 -7.28
CA ASN A 285 -10.05 15.47 -7.26
C ASN A 285 -11.18 15.99 -6.36
N THR A 286 -12.41 16.13 -6.89
CA THR A 286 -13.63 16.50 -6.13
C THR A 286 -14.76 15.47 -6.31
N ASP A 287 -14.41 14.26 -6.74
CA ASP A 287 -15.40 13.24 -7.13
C ASP A 287 -16.26 12.79 -5.95
N LYS A 288 -17.45 12.30 -6.29
CA LYS A 288 -18.33 11.63 -5.34
C LYS A 288 -17.74 10.26 -5.00
N ILE A 289 -17.74 9.93 -3.72
CA ILE A 289 -17.36 8.62 -3.19
C ILE A 289 -18.59 7.71 -3.30
N SER A 290 -18.35 6.48 -3.72
CA SER A 290 -19.37 5.48 -4.00
C SER A 290 -19.07 4.21 -3.20
N ALA A 291 -20.06 3.31 -3.10
CA ALA A 291 -19.85 2.00 -2.49
C ALA A 291 -18.73 1.17 -3.16
N LYS A 292 -18.32 1.51 -4.39
CA LYS A 292 -17.17 0.86 -5.03
C LYS A 292 -15.83 1.32 -4.46
N ASP A 293 -15.78 2.53 -3.93
CA ASP A 293 -14.59 3.08 -3.27
C ASP A 293 -14.45 2.51 -1.84
N GLU A 294 -15.51 1.92 -1.28
CA GLU A 294 -15.47 1.15 -0.03
C GLU A 294 -14.85 -0.25 -0.21
N ILE A 295 -14.58 -0.67 -1.45
CA ILE A 295 -13.78 -1.85 -1.74
C ILE A 295 -12.33 -1.39 -1.61
N GLU A 296 -11.69 -1.78 -0.52
CA GLU A 296 -10.25 -1.56 -0.35
C GLU A 296 -9.46 -2.29 -1.45
N GLN A 297 -8.25 -1.81 -1.77
CA GLN A 297 -7.41 -2.34 -2.86
C GLN A 297 -7.07 -3.82 -2.67
#